data_AF-A0A6P8BDG2-F1
#
_entry.id   AF-A0A6P8BDG2-F1
#
_cell.length_a   1.000
_cell.length_b   1.000
_cell.length_c   1.000
_cell.angle_alpha   90.00
_cell.angle_beta   90.00
_cell.angle_gamma   90.00
#
_symmetry.space_group_name_H-M   'P 1'
#
loop_
_entity.id
_entity.type
_entity.pdbx_description
1 polymer ?
#
loop_
_entity_poly.entity_id
_entity_poly.type
_entity_poly.pdbx_seq_one_letter_code
_entity_poly.pdbx_strand_id
1 'polypeptide(L)'
;MPLLLAKLPLVLHIVAETGAANSFIRHPRTQLRIRGADHADVQREADLVCANLGGALLATNLVALVVILSPGGGVGGAAAAEVLDETSRLLVLALASYHVWPMYRAFARLTSPGAALKYQDVPMGGPAVHLIVHWVCFASLLCSALFGG
;
A
#
# COMPACT_ATOMS: atom_id res chain seq x y z
N MET A 1 -19.76 -12.30 10.58
CA MET A 1 -18.34 -12.48 10.95
C MET A 1 -18.01 -11.54 12.10
N PRO A 2 -17.09 -11.86 13.03
CA PRO A 2 -16.64 -10.87 14.01
C PRO A 2 -16.17 -9.61 13.28
N LEU A 3 -16.57 -8.43 13.80
CA LEU A 3 -16.35 -7.10 13.20
C LEU A 3 -14.89 -6.85 12.77
N LEU A 4 -13.95 -7.47 13.49
CA LEU A 4 -12.51 -7.40 13.24
C LEU A 4 -12.10 -8.08 11.92
N LEU A 5 -12.75 -9.18 11.52
CA LEU A 5 -12.42 -9.89 10.28
C LEU A 5 -12.86 -9.11 9.04
N ALA A 6 -13.98 -8.40 9.12
CA ALA A 6 -14.48 -7.56 8.02
C ALA A 6 -13.61 -6.31 7.79
N LYS A 7 -12.90 -5.84 8.83
CA LYS A 7 -11.94 -4.71 8.73
C LYS A 7 -10.48 -5.17 8.58
N LEU A 8 -10.23 -6.48 8.51
CA LEU A 8 -8.89 -7.05 8.34
C LEU A 8 -8.15 -6.52 7.10
N PRO A 9 -8.80 -6.32 5.92
CA PRO A 9 -8.12 -5.75 4.76
C PRO A 9 -7.47 -4.38 5.03
N LEU A 10 -8.15 -3.52 5.80
CA LEU A 10 -7.64 -2.20 6.19
C LEU A 10 -6.48 -2.31 7.18
N VAL A 11 -6.52 -3.29 8.10
CA VAL A 11 -5.41 -3.56 9.02
C VAL A 11 -4.18 -4.05 8.25
N LEU A 12 -4.36 -4.96 7.29
CA LEU A 12 -3.28 -5.45 6.42
C LEU A 12 -2.66 -4.32 5.60
N HIS A 13 -3.48 -3.43 5.04
CA HIS A 13 -3.03 -2.21 4.36
C HIS A 13 -2.14 -1.36 5.27
N ILE A 14 -2.61 -1.06 6.49
CA ILE A 14 -1.85 -0.24 7.46
C ILE A 14 -0.48 -0.85 7.75
N VAL A 15 -0.42 -2.16 8.04
CA VAL A 15 0.84 -2.84 8.35
C VAL A 15 1.81 -2.79 7.16
N ALA A 16 1.31 -3.13 5.96
CA ALA A 16 2.14 -3.12 4.75
C ALA A 16 2.68 -1.73 4.43
N GLU A 17 1.81 -0.71 4.45
CA GLU A 17 2.19 0.66 4.10
C GLU A 17 3.01 1.35 5.20
N THR A 18 2.87 0.99 6.49
CA THR A 18 3.79 1.47 7.53
C THR A 18 5.21 0.96 7.28
N GLY A 19 5.36 -0.32 6.93
CA GLY A 19 6.66 -0.88 6.57
C GLY A 19 7.26 -0.20 5.35
N ALA A 20 6.45 0.00 4.30
CA ALA A 20 6.87 0.70 3.09
C ALA A 20 7.24 2.16 3.36
N ALA A 21 6.39 2.93 4.05
CA ALA A 21 6.63 4.33 4.41
C ALA A 21 7.96 4.50 5.18
N ASN A 22 8.20 3.65 6.18
CA ASN A 22 9.45 3.67 6.93
C ASN A 22 10.67 3.41 6.02
N SER A 23 10.54 2.53 5.03
CA SER A 23 11.59 2.28 4.04
C SER A 23 11.84 3.49 3.12
N PHE A 24 10.77 4.12 2.63
CA PHE A 24 10.85 5.32 1.79
C PHE A 24 11.48 6.53 2.51
N ILE A 25 11.15 6.71 3.79
CA ILE A 25 11.63 7.83 4.60
C ILE A 25 13.06 7.61 5.09
N ARG A 26 13.36 6.43 5.65
CA ARG A 26 14.66 6.17 6.30
C ARG A 26 15.72 5.61 5.35
N HIS A 27 15.31 4.98 4.25
CA HIS A 27 16.22 4.30 3.32
C HIS A 27 15.91 4.65 1.86
N PRO A 28 15.79 5.93 1.47
CA PRO A 28 15.37 6.35 0.12
C PRO A 28 16.27 5.80 -0.99
N ARG A 29 17.58 5.67 -0.72
CA ARG A 29 18.57 5.08 -1.64
C ARG A 29 18.42 3.57 -1.85
N THR A 30 17.55 2.90 -1.12
CA THR A 30 17.16 1.51 -1.44
C THR A 30 15.96 1.47 -2.40
N GLN A 31 15.20 2.57 -2.45
CA GLN A 31 14.02 2.72 -3.30
C GLN A 31 14.37 3.26 -4.68
N LEU A 32 15.17 4.33 -4.75
CA LEU A 32 15.65 4.97 -5.97
C LEU A 32 17.17 5.18 -5.90
N ARG A 33 17.91 4.41 -6.70
CA ARG A 33 19.37 4.54 -6.84
C ARG A 33 19.69 5.20 -8.17
N ILE A 34 20.33 6.36 -8.13
CA ILE A 34 20.91 7.00 -9.30
C ILE A 34 22.41 6.66 -9.29
N ARG A 35 22.94 6.19 -10.43
CA ARG A 35 24.37 5.85 -10.59
C ARG A 35 25.10 7.00 -11.29
N GLY A 36 26.34 7.27 -10.88
CA GLY A 36 27.21 8.30 -11.46
C GLY A 36 27.62 9.36 -10.43
N ALA A 37 28.89 9.78 -10.45
CA ALA A 37 29.47 10.72 -9.49
C ALA A 37 28.96 12.17 -9.67
N ASP A 38 28.47 12.53 -10.86
CA ASP A 38 28.07 13.90 -11.23
C ASP A 38 26.60 14.23 -10.92
N HIS A 39 25.94 13.44 -10.06
CA HIS A 39 24.49 13.50 -9.85
C HIS A 39 24.07 13.66 -8.38
N ALA A 40 24.91 14.29 -7.55
CA ALA A 40 24.59 14.51 -6.13
C ALA A 40 23.26 15.25 -5.92
N ASP A 41 23.01 16.31 -6.70
CA ASP A 41 21.76 17.07 -6.63
C ASP A 41 20.57 16.24 -7.09
N VAL A 42 20.73 15.45 -8.16
CA VAL A 42 19.67 14.55 -8.65
C VAL A 42 19.35 13.47 -7.62
N GLN A 43 20.36 12.92 -6.94
CA GLN A 43 20.14 11.96 -5.87
C GLN A 43 19.44 12.60 -4.67
N ARG A 44 19.74 13.86 -4.35
CA ARG A 44 19.03 14.59 -3.29
C ARG A 44 17.55 14.78 -3.64
N GLU A 45 17.24 15.17 -4.86
CA GLU A 45 15.85 15.28 -5.33
C GLU A 45 15.13 13.92 -5.30
N ALA A 46 15.80 12.84 -5.70
CA ALA A 46 15.24 11.49 -5.59
C ALA A 46 14.97 11.07 -4.13
N ASP A 47 15.84 11.47 -3.19
CA ASP A 47 15.67 11.22 -1.76
C ASP A 47 14.45 12.01 -1.22
N LEU A 48 14.25 13.26 -1.66
CA LEU A 48 13.07 14.08 -1.32
C LEU A 48 11.76 13.51 -1.90
N VAL A 49 11.77 13.04 -3.15
CA VAL A 49 10.62 12.37 -3.77
C VAL A 49 10.26 11.10 -3.00
N CYS A 50 11.26 10.31 -2.59
CA CYS A 50 11.03 9.14 -1.75
C CYS A 50 10.39 9.51 -0.41
N ALA A 51 10.90 10.54 0.28
CA ALA A 51 10.34 11.00 1.54
C ALA A 51 8.88 11.49 1.39
N ASN A 52 8.57 12.25 0.33
CA ASN A 52 7.21 12.69 0.02
C ASN A 52 6.27 11.50 -0.23
N LEU A 53 6.71 10.49 -0.98
CA LEU A 53 5.94 9.26 -1.19
C LEU A 53 5.72 8.51 0.14
N GLY A 54 6.74 8.43 0.99
CA GLY A 54 6.60 7.85 2.33
C GLY A 54 5.58 8.59 3.21
N GLY A 55 5.54 9.93 3.13
CA GLY A 55 4.50 10.74 3.79
C GLY A 55 3.10 10.45 3.24
N ALA A 56 2.96 10.33 1.91
CA ALA A 56 1.69 9.97 1.28
C ALA A 56 1.19 8.58 1.72
N LEU A 57 2.08 7.61 1.90
CA LEU A 57 1.74 6.28 2.44
C LEU A 57 1.21 6.34 3.87
N LEU A 58 1.80 7.19 4.73
CA LEU A 58 1.27 7.39 6.07
C LEU A 58 -0.12 8.07 6.02
N ALA A 59 -0.36 8.94 5.05
CA ALA A 59 -1.67 9.56 4.86
C ALA A 59 -2.73 8.52 4.45
N THR A 60 -2.41 7.54 3.59
CA THR A 60 -3.35 6.44 3.27
C THR A 60 -3.67 5.60 4.50
N ASN A 61 -2.71 5.40 5.40
CA ASN A 61 -2.96 4.74 6.68
C ASN A 61 -3.92 5.52 7.58
N LEU A 62 -3.85 6.85 7.59
CA LEU A 62 -4.81 7.68 8.33
C LEU A 62 -6.22 7.54 7.74
N VAL A 63 -6.37 7.48 6.41
CA VAL A 63 -7.66 7.21 5.77
C VAL A 63 -8.19 5.84 6.18
N ALA A 64 -7.35 4.79 6.13
CA ALA A 64 -7.73 3.45 6.57
C ALA A 64 -8.13 3.42 8.05
N LEU A 65 -7.41 4.14 8.91
CA LEU A 65 -7.73 4.26 10.34
C LEU A 65 -9.07 4.96 10.58
N VAL A 66 -9.37 6.03 9.84
CA VAL A 66 -10.69 6.68 9.89
C VAL A 66 -11.79 5.66 9.57
N VAL A 67 -11.66 4.90 8.49
CA VAL A 67 -12.65 3.86 8.12
C VAL A 67 -12.74 2.76 9.20
N ILE A 68 -11.61 2.39 9.83
CA ILE A 68 -11.62 1.41 10.92
C ILE A 68 -12.41 1.92 12.13
N LEU A 69 -12.24 3.20 12.48
CA LEU A 69 -12.86 3.82 13.65
C LEU A 69 -14.29 4.31 13.38
N SER A 70 -14.68 4.46 12.12
CA SER A 70 -16.06 4.83 11.75
C SER A 70 -17.06 3.79 12.25
N PRO A 71 -18.15 4.22 12.94
CA PRO A 71 -19.28 3.36 13.24
C PRO A 71 -19.89 2.88 11.92
N GLY A 72 -20.00 1.57 11.71
CA GLY A 72 -20.56 1.00 10.48
C GLY A 72 -21.99 1.51 10.21
N GLY A 73 -22.39 1.54 8.94
CA GLY A 73 -23.68 2.06 8.47
C GLY A 73 -24.88 1.24 8.95
N GLY A 74 -25.30 1.46 10.20
CA GLY A 74 -26.48 0.86 10.81
C GLY A 74 -27.52 1.91 11.18
N VAL A 75 -28.10 2.61 10.20
CA VAL A 75 -29.34 3.39 10.38
C VAL A 75 -30.33 2.97 9.30
N GLY A 76 -30.98 1.82 9.49
CA GLY A 76 -32.01 1.30 8.58
C GLY A 76 -32.25 -0.17 8.83
N GLY A 77 -33.46 -0.53 9.25
CA GLY A 77 -33.79 -1.88 9.71
C GLY A 77 -33.59 -2.99 8.68
N ALA A 78 -33.15 -4.15 9.19
CA ALA A 78 -33.47 -5.49 8.70
C ALA A 78 -33.07 -5.85 7.25
N ALA A 79 -31.79 -5.71 6.91
CA ALA A 79 -31.07 -6.66 6.05
C ALA A 79 -29.57 -6.53 6.40
N ALA A 80 -28.87 -7.66 6.57
CA ALA A 80 -27.45 -7.80 6.96
C ALA A 80 -26.64 -6.49 7.14
N ALA A 81 -26.28 -6.16 8.38
CA ALA A 81 -25.47 -4.99 8.72
C ALA A 81 -24.18 -4.94 7.88
N GLU A 82 -24.15 -4.09 6.84
CA GLU A 82 -22.92 -3.79 6.12
C GLU A 82 -21.93 -3.16 7.11
N VAL A 83 -20.71 -3.71 7.17
CA VAL A 83 -19.68 -3.23 8.11
C VAL A 83 -19.13 -1.87 7.68
N LEU A 84 -19.21 -1.59 6.38
CA LEU A 84 -18.76 -0.36 5.74
C LEU A 84 -19.97 0.37 5.14
N ASP A 85 -20.13 1.65 5.46
CA ASP A 85 -21.07 2.50 4.74
C ASP A 85 -20.57 2.81 3.31
N GLU A 86 -21.43 3.40 2.48
CA GLU A 86 -21.11 3.69 1.08
C GLU A 86 -19.84 4.56 0.93
N THR A 87 -19.67 5.57 1.79
CA THR A 87 -18.50 6.43 1.75
C THR A 87 -17.22 5.65 2.08
N SER A 88 -17.28 4.79 3.10
CA SER A 88 -16.18 3.90 3.48
C SER A 88 -15.83 2.93 2.36
N ARG A 89 -16.82 2.39 1.65
CA ARG A 89 -16.59 1.50 0.49
C ARG A 89 -15.86 2.23 -0.65
N LEU A 90 -16.24 3.46 -0.95
CA LEU A 90 -15.54 4.28 -1.94
C LEU A 90 -14.11 4.62 -1.52
N LEU A 91 -13.88 4.92 -0.23
CA LEU A 91 -12.53 5.12 0.31
C LEU A 91 -11.68 3.85 0.22
N VAL A 92 -12.24 2.69 0.58
CA VAL A 92 -11.56 1.39 0.47
C VAL A 92 -11.25 1.06 -0.98
N LEU A 93 -12.15 1.37 -1.92
CA LEU A 93 -11.91 1.19 -3.35
C LEU A 93 -10.78 2.10 -3.85
N ALA A 94 -10.71 3.35 -3.38
CA ALA A 94 -9.61 4.24 -3.69
C ALA A 94 -8.27 3.69 -3.16
N LEU A 95 -8.25 3.18 -1.92
CA LEU A 95 -7.08 2.51 -1.33
C LEU A 95 -6.69 1.24 -2.10
N ALA A 96 -7.67 0.46 -2.57
CA ALA A 96 -7.40 -0.69 -3.44
C ALA A 96 -6.71 -0.23 -4.73
N SER A 97 -7.24 0.79 -5.41
CA SER A 97 -6.69 1.29 -6.67
C SER A 97 -5.23 1.75 -6.56
N TYR A 98 -4.84 2.28 -5.40
CA TYR A 98 -3.47 2.69 -5.13
C TYR A 98 -2.48 1.52 -5.30
N HIS A 99 -2.83 0.32 -4.86
CA HIS A 99 -1.94 -0.85 -4.93
C HIS A 99 -1.58 -1.29 -6.36
N VAL A 100 -2.29 -0.82 -7.38
CA VAL A 100 -1.90 -1.05 -8.79
C VAL A 100 -0.52 -0.48 -9.09
N TRP A 101 -0.16 0.69 -8.52
CA TRP A 101 1.11 1.35 -8.84
C TRP A 101 2.33 0.64 -8.23
N PRO A 102 2.33 0.25 -6.94
CA PRO A 102 3.39 -0.61 -6.40
C PRO A 102 3.48 -1.98 -7.08
N MET A 103 2.35 -2.59 -7.50
CA MET A 103 2.37 -3.82 -8.30
C MET A 103 3.06 -3.61 -9.64
N TYR A 104 2.69 -2.55 -10.38
CA TYR A 104 3.35 -2.19 -11.64
C TYR A 104 4.85 -1.94 -11.44
N ARG A 105 5.24 -1.20 -10.39
CA ARG A 105 6.65 -0.96 -10.05
C ARG A 105 7.40 -2.25 -9.77
N ALA A 106 6.80 -3.18 -9.03
CA ALA A 106 7.38 -4.48 -8.74
C ALA A 106 7.54 -5.33 -10.01
N PHE A 107 6.50 -5.37 -10.84
CA PHE A 107 6.52 -6.07 -12.12
C PHE A 107 7.60 -5.52 -13.06
N ALA A 108 7.66 -4.19 -13.25
CA ALA A 108 8.68 -3.54 -14.08
C ALA A 108 10.11 -3.86 -13.61
N ARG A 109 10.34 -3.98 -12.30
CA ARG A 109 11.63 -4.40 -11.74
C ARG A 109 11.96 -5.87 -12.00
N LEU A 110 10.96 -6.75 -12.00
CA LEU A 110 11.13 -8.18 -12.32
C LEU A 110 11.46 -8.41 -13.80
N THR A 111 10.89 -7.60 -14.68
CA THR A 111 11.07 -7.71 -16.13
C THR A 111 12.26 -6.89 -16.65
N SER A 112 12.94 -6.12 -15.78
CA SER A 112 14.14 -5.36 -16.15
C SER A 112 15.33 -6.30 -16.44
N PRO A 113 16.16 -6.02 -17.46
CA PRO A 113 17.38 -6.77 -17.71
C PRO A 113 18.28 -6.83 -16.47
N GLY A 114 18.78 -8.03 -16.14
CA GLY A 114 19.64 -8.26 -14.97
C GLY A 114 18.92 -8.28 -13.62
N ALA A 115 17.58 -8.32 -13.58
CA ALA A 115 16.80 -8.37 -12.35
C ALA A 115 17.20 -9.50 -11.40
N ALA A 116 17.48 -10.70 -11.93
CA ALA A 116 17.86 -11.87 -11.13
C ALA A 116 19.11 -11.63 -10.27
N LEU A 117 20.13 -10.96 -10.82
CA LEU A 117 21.37 -10.64 -10.11
C LEU A 117 21.22 -9.42 -9.19
N LYS A 118 20.33 -8.48 -9.54
CA LYS A 118 20.16 -7.22 -8.81
C LYS A 118 19.42 -7.36 -7.48
N TYR A 119 18.57 -8.39 -7.35
CA TYR A 119 17.64 -8.51 -6.24
C TYR A 119 17.77 -9.82 -5.43
N GLN A 120 18.90 -10.52 -5.51
CA GLN A 120 19.16 -11.76 -4.75
C GLN A 120 19.23 -11.56 -3.22
N ASP A 121 19.73 -10.40 -2.75
CA ASP A 121 20.01 -10.16 -1.31
C ASP A 121 19.25 -8.95 -0.71
N VAL A 122 18.01 -8.69 -1.16
CA VAL A 122 17.28 -7.50 -0.70
C VAL A 122 16.59 -7.77 0.64
N PRO A 123 16.87 -6.99 1.71
CA PRO A 123 16.52 -7.32 3.10
C PRO A 123 15.02 -7.27 3.47
N MET A 124 14.08 -7.15 2.53
CA MET A 124 12.63 -7.15 2.80
C MET A 124 11.83 -7.94 1.76
N GLY A 125 12.50 -8.88 1.08
CA GLY A 125 11.94 -9.59 -0.06
C GLY A 125 12.06 -8.74 -1.32
N GLY A 126 12.62 -9.32 -2.39
CA GLY A 126 12.79 -8.63 -3.65
C GLY A 126 11.45 -8.24 -4.31
N PRO A 127 11.49 -7.70 -5.53
CA PRO A 127 10.29 -7.27 -6.26
C PRO A 127 9.14 -8.31 -6.31
N ALA A 128 9.43 -9.61 -6.30
CA ALA A 128 8.42 -10.66 -6.25
C ALA A 128 7.59 -10.64 -4.95
N VAL A 129 8.23 -10.46 -3.80
CA VAL A 129 7.53 -10.39 -2.50
C VAL A 129 6.65 -9.15 -2.45
N HIS A 130 7.18 -8.01 -2.92
CA HIS A 130 6.39 -6.77 -3.01
C HIS A 130 5.15 -6.95 -3.91
N LEU A 131 5.29 -7.63 -5.04
CA LEU A 131 4.16 -7.92 -5.93
C LEU A 131 3.09 -8.75 -5.23
N ILE A 132 3.48 -9.80 -4.50
CA ILE A 132 2.55 -10.66 -3.75
C ILE A 132 1.84 -9.86 -2.65
N VAL A 133 2.59 -9.12 -1.83
CA VAL A 133 2.02 -8.32 -0.73
C VAL A 133 0.99 -7.31 -1.25
N HIS A 134 1.33 -6.58 -2.31
CA HIS A 134 0.41 -5.60 -2.89
C HIS A 134 -0.76 -6.24 -3.62
N TRP A 135 -0.60 -7.43 -4.21
CA TRP A 135 -1.72 -8.18 -4.78
C TRP A 135 -2.70 -8.64 -3.71
N VAL A 136 -2.21 -9.14 -2.56
CA VAL A 136 -3.07 -9.53 -1.43
C VAL A 136 -3.81 -8.32 -0.86
N CYS A 137 -3.12 -7.19 -0.68
CA CYS A 137 -3.77 -5.95 -0.22
C CYS A 137 -4.82 -5.46 -1.23
N PHE A 138 -4.49 -5.44 -2.53
CA PHE A 138 -5.41 -5.08 -3.60
C PHE A 138 -6.67 -5.95 -3.60
N ALA A 139 -6.49 -7.27 -3.65
CA ALA A 139 -7.61 -8.21 -3.73
C ALA A 139 -8.50 -8.14 -2.48
N SER A 140 -7.91 -8.08 -1.29
CA SER A 140 -8.67 -8.01 -0.03
C SER A 140 -9.45 -6.70 0.12
N LEU A 141 -8.85 -5.55 -0.21
CA LEU A 141 -9.54 -4.26 -0.19
C LEU A 141 -10.62 -4.18 -1.28
N LEU A 142 -10.35 -4.67 -2.49
CA LEU A 142 -11.32 -4.69 -3.57
C LEU A 142 -12.55 -5.54 -3.20
N CYS A 143 -12.34 -6.75 -2.66
CA CYS A 143 -13.43 -7.57 -2.15
C CYS A 143 -14.23 -6.86 -1.05
N SER A 144 -13.54 -6.21 -0.09
CA SER A 144 -14.19 -5.47 0.99
C SER A 144 -15.06 -4.32 0.47
N ALA A 145 -14.57 -3.57 -0.52
CA ALA A 145 -15.32 -2.47 -1.15
C ALA A 145 -16.55 -2.97 -1.95
N LEU A 146 -16.41 -4.08 -2.67
CA LEU A 146 -17.50 -4.62 -3.52
C LEU A 146 -18.59 -5.34 -2.71
N PHE A 147 -18.21 -6.02 -1.62
CA PHE A 147 -19.11 -6.91 -0.87
C PHE A 147 -19.43 -6.43 0.56
N GLY A 148 -18.92 -5.27 0.99
CA GLY A 148 -19.37 -4.61 2.24
C GLY A 148 -18.66 -5.07 3.52
N GLY A 149 -17.53 -5.77 3.41
CA GLY A 149 -16.75 -6.29 4.55
C GLY A 149 -16.43 -7.76 4.44
#